data_AF-A0A356C1F7-F1
#
_entry.id   AF-A0A356C1F7-F1
#
_cell.length_a   1.000
_cell.length_b   1.000
_cell.length_c   1.000
_cell.angle_alpha   90.00
_cell.angle_beta   90.00
_cell.angle_gamma   90.00
#
_symmetry.space_group_name_H-M   'P 1'
#
loop_
_entity.id
_entity.type
_entity.pdbx_description
1 polymer ?
#
loop_
_entity_poly.entity_id
_entity_poly.type
_entity_poly.pdbx_seq_one_letter_code
_entity_poly.pdbx_strand_id
1 'polypeptide(L)'
;MMVKVLIDLYQRKLDLFRQLGKLSASMAEFAPDQLIADDEVGEDFFKLLDERTVIIGQIDELTKQIQSHEEEGAVQEVEMLKCALQEEMIKLQGHNEAVETVVKRSLEQLREETRKLQSGKQSNRAYIGRVRSAEGSFIDKRR
;
A
#
# COMPACT_ATOMS: atom_id res chain seq x y z
N MET A 1 -27.70 -10.50 -29.49
CA MET A 1 -27.92 -9.69 -28.27
C MET A 1 -26.80 -9.93 -27.26
N MET A 2 -26.37 -11.19 -27.04
CA MET A 2 -25.23 -11.55 -26.16
C MET A 2 -23.91 -10.84 -26.50
N VAL A 3 -23.55 -10.71 -27.78
CA VAL A 3 -22.32 -10.00 -28.19
C VAL A 3 -22.25 -8.55 -27.69
N LYS A 4 -23.36 -7.81 -27.72
CA LYS A 4 -23.40 -6.43 -27.22
C LYS A 4 -23.18 -6.37 -25.71
N VAL A 5 -23.78 -7.30 -24.97
CA VAL A 5 -23.58 -7.43 -23.52
C VAL A 5 -22.11 -7.73 -23.22
N LEU A 6 -21.48 -8.62 -23.99
CA LEU A 6 -20.07 -8.97 -23.82
C LEU A 6 -19.15 -7.76 -24.09
N ILE A 7 -19.41 -7.00 -25.16
CA ILE A 7 -18.69 -5.75 -25.46
C ILE A 7 -18.83 -4.76 -24.31
N ASP A 8 -20.05 -4.53 -23.80
CA ASP A 8 -20.31 -3.60 -22.69
C ASP A 8 -19.57 -4.03 -21.42
N LEU A 9 -19.51 -5.34 -21.12
CA LEU A 9 -18.79 -5.88 -19.97
C LEU A 9 -17.27 -5.68 -20.10
N TYR A 10 -16.70 -5.96 -21.28
CA TYR A 10 -15.27 -5.73 -21.52
C TYR A 10 -14.92 -4.24 -21.48
N GLN A 11 -15.76 -3.38 -22.03
CA GLN A 11 -15.57 -1.93 -21.99
C GLN A 11 -15.58 -1.40 -20.55
N ARG A 12 -16.56 -1.82 -19.73
CA ARG A 12 -16.61 -1.49 -18.30
C ARG A 12 -15.37 -1.98 -17.56
N LYS A 13 -14.94 -3.21 -17.83
CA LYS A 13 -13.72 -3.77 -17.23
C LYS A 13 -12.49 -2.94 -17.61
N LEU A 14 -12.36 -2.54 -18.87
CA LEU A 14 -11.28 -1.69 -19.35
C LEU A 14 -11.26 -0.33 -18.64
N ASP A 15 -12.42 0.29 -18.46
CA ASP A 15 -12.51 1.58 -17.77
C ASP A 15 -12.15 1.45 -16.29
N LEU A 16 -12.49 0.34 -15.61
CA LEU A 16 -12.02 0.06 -14.26
C LEU A 16 -10.50 -0.15 -14.20
N PHE A 17 -9.90 -0.85 -15.18
CA PHE A 17 -8.44 -0.98 -15.24
C PHE A 17 -7.73 0.36 -15.39
N ARG A 18 -8.29 1.26 -16.21
CA ARG A 18 -7.77 2.64 -16.37
C ARG A 18 -7.90 3.46 -15.09
N GLN A 19 -9.04 3.33 -14.39
CA GLN A 19 -9.25 3.98 -13.09
C GLN A 19 -8.25 3.46 -12.06
N LEU A 20 -8.06 2.14 -12.00
CA LEU A 20 -7.08 1.49 -11.13
C LEU A 20 -5.65 1.94 -11.45
N GLY A 21 -5.31 2.09 -12.72
CA GLY A 21 -4.02 2.63 -13.16
C GLY A 21 -3.78 4.06 -12.68
N LYS A 22 -4.77 4.96 -12.84
CA LYS A 22 -4.69 6.33 -12.33
C LYS A 22 -4.54 6.37 -10.81
N LEU A 23 -5.32 5.57 -10.10
CA LEU A 23 -5.27 5.48 -8.65
C LEU A 23 -3.89 4.99 -8.18
N SER A 24 -3.37 3.91 -8.77
CA SER A 24 -2.03 3.42 -8.46
C SER A 24 -0.93 4.43 -8.81
N ALA A 25 -1.10 5.23 -9.87
CA ALA A 25 -0.17 6.32 -10.19
C ALA A 25 -0.19 7.40 -9.09
N SER A 26 -1.37 7.85 -8.64
CA SER A 26 -1.50 8.81 -7.54
C SER A 26 -0.91 8.27 -6.24
N MET A 27 -1.10 7.00 -5.93
CA MET A 27 -0.46 6.36 -4.77
C MET A 27 1.07 6.35 -4.87
N ALA A 28 1.64 6.24 -6.08
CA ALA A 28 3.08 6.25 -6.29
C ALA A 28 3.72 7.64 -6.17
N GLU A 29 2.92 8.72 -6.14
CA GLU A 29 3.40 10.09 -5.96
C GLU A 29 3.71 10.43 -4.49
N PHE A 30 3.29 9.58 -3.55
CA PHE A 30 3.57 9.77 -2.13
C PHE A 30 5.06 9.60 -1.81
N ALA A 31 5.58 10.52 -1.01
CA ALA A 31 6.93 10.42 -0.49
C ALA A 31 6.97 9.57 0.79
N PRO A 32 7.90 8.60 0.93
CA PRO A 32 7.98 7.73 2.10
C PRO A 32 8.11 8.45 3.44
N ASP A 33 8.84 9.56 3.47
CA ASP A 33 9.05 10.37 4.67
C ASP A 33 7.78 11.12 5.09
N GLN A 34 6.98 11.58 4.13
CA GLN A 34 5.69 12.23 4.41
C GLN A 34 4.67 11.25 4.96
N LEU A 35 4.63 10.02 4.43
CA LEU A 35 3.75 8.95 4.91
C LEU A 35 3.97 8.56 6.38
N ILE A 36 5.16 8.84 6.91
CA ILE A 36 5.53 8.53 8.30
C ILE A 36 5.30 9.72 9.22
N ALA A 37 5.61 10.93 8.73
CA ALA A 37 5.65 12.13 9.55
C ALA A 37 4.30 12.84 9.66
N ASP A 38 3.39 12.62 8.72
CA ASP A 38 2.10 13.33 8.62
C ASP A 38 0.93 12.34 8.60
N ASP A 39 0.16 12.34 9.70
CA ASP A 39 -1.01 11.47 9.88
C ASP A 39 -2.10 11.75 8.83
N GLU A 40 -2.28 13.01 8.39
CA GLU A 40 -3.30 13.36 7.37
C GLU A 40 -2.92 12.75 6.01
N VAL A 41 -1.64 12.80 5.65
CA VAL A 41 -1.11 12.17 4.43
C VAL A 41 -1.23 10.64 4.50
N GLY A 42 -1.00 10.05 5.67
CA GLY A 42 -1.23 8.63 5.92
C GLY A 42 -2.70 8.23 5.73
N GLU A 43 -3.64 9.01 6.27
CA GLU A 43 -5.08 8.79 6.07
C GLU A 43 -5.48 8.89 4.59
N ASP A 44 -4.96 9.86 3.86
CA ASP A 44 -5.23 10.00 2.42
C ASP A 44 -4.71 8.80 1.62
N PHE A 45 -3.52 8.28 1.96
CA PHE A 45 -3.01 7.05 1.36
C PHE A 45 -3.91 5.84 1.66
N PHE A 46 -4.46 5.73 2.88
CA PHE A 46 -5.41 4.67 3.22
C PHE A 46 -6.73 4.79 2.46
N LYS A 47 -7.26 6.00 2.24
CA LYS A 47 -8.45 6.20 1.40
C LYS A 47 -8.21 5.67 -0.02
N LEU A 48 -7.05 5.95 -0.59
CA LEU A 48 -6.68 5.42 -1.92
C LEU A 48 -6.59 3.88 -1.91
N LEU A 49 -6.08 3.26 -0.84
CA LEU A 49 -6.08 1.79 -0.69
C LEU A 49 -7.50 1.19 -0.62
N ASP A 50 -8.41 1.85 0.09
CA ASP A 50 -9.80 1.41 0.18
C ASP A 50 -10.50 1.50 -1.17
N GLU A 51 -10.33 2.62 -1.89
CA GLU A 51 -10.83 2.79 -3.25
C GLU A 51 -10.26 1.73 -4.20
N ARG A 52 -8.97 1.42 -4.08
CA ARG A 52 -8.29 0.39 -4.85
C ARG A 52 -8.92 -0.97 -4.64
N THR A 53 -9.23 -1.31 -3.38
CA THR A 53 -9.87 -2.57 -3.00
C THR A 53 -11.28 -2.69 -3.59
N VAL A 54 -12.06 -1.61 -3.58
CA VAL A 54 -13.39 -1.58 -4.19
C VAL A 54 -13.32 -1.83 -5.70
N ILE A 55 -12.41 -1.15 -6.41
CA ILE A 55 -12.25 -1.31 -7.86
C ILE A 55 -11.85 -2.75 -8.22
N ILE A 56 -10.91 -3.35 -7.47
CA ILE A 56 -10.51 -4.75 -7.68
C ILE A 56 -11.70 -5.69 -7.52
N GLY A 57 -12.52 -5.50 -6.47
CA GLY A 57 -13.73 -6.30 -6.28
C GLY A 57 -14.72 -6.18 -7.44
N GLN A 58 -14.88 -4.99 -8.02
CA GLN A 58 -15.72 -4.78 -9.20
C GLN A 58 -15.15 -5.48 -10.46
N ILE A 59 -13.83 -5.45 -10.64
CA ILE A 59 -13.15 -6.16 -11.74
C ILE A 59 -13.34 -7.68 -11.60
N ASP A 60 -13.23 -8.22 -10.40
CA ASP A 60 -13.42 -9.65 -10.15
C ASP A 60 -14.85 -10.09 -10.49
N GLU A 61 -15.83 -9.28 -10.10
CA GLU A 61 -17.24 -9.52 -10.42
C GLU A 61 -17.51 -9.47 -11.94
N LEU A 62 -16.99 -8.45 -12.64
CA LEU A 62 -17.07 -8.37 -14.10
C LEU A 62 -16.38 -9.55 -14.78
N THR A 63 -15.27 -10.05 -14.23
CA THR A 63 -14.56 -11.19 -14.78
C THR A 63 -15.41 -12.45 -14.74
N LYS A 64 -16.14 -12.69 -13.64
CA LYS A 64 -17.09 -13.81 -13.54
C LYS A 64 -18.25 -13.66 -14.52
N GLN A 65 -18.79 -12.45 -14.67
CA GLN A 65 -19.87 -12.18 -15.63
C GLN A 65 -19.42 -12.43 -17.07
N ILE A 66 -18.22 -11.95 -17.44
CA ILE A 66 -17.64 -12.19 -18.77
C ILE A 66 -17.48 -13.69 -19.03
N GLN A 67 -16.93 -14.45 -18.08
CA GLN A 67 -16.76 -15.90 -18.21
C GLN A 67 -18.09 -16.62 -18.45
N SER A 68 -19.18 -16.17 -17.83
CA SER A 68 -20.52 -16.74 -18.04
C SER A 68 -21.13 -16.46 -19.42
N HIS A 69 -20.53 -15.54 -20.19
CA HIS A 69 -21.00 -15.10 -21.50
C HIS A 69 -20.03 -15.41 -22.65
N GLU A 70 -18.86 -16.00 -22.38
CA GLU A 70 -17.77 -16.18 -23.36
C GLU A 70 -17.94 -17.40 -24.29
N GLU A 71 -19.06 -18.13 -24.21
CA GLU A 71 -19.28 -19.37 -24.96
C GLU A 71 -19.61 -19.19 -26.46
N GLU A 72 -19.83 -17.96 -26.95
CA GLU A 72 -20.25 -17.75 -28.35
C GLU A 72 -19.39 -16.70 -29.08
N GLY A 73 -18.23 -17.15 -29.60
CA GLY A 73 -17.54 -16.56 -30.76
C GLY A 73 -16.87 -15.20 -30.55
N ALA A 74 -15.55 -15.15 -30.71
CA ALA A 74 -14.76 -13.92 -30.69
C ALA A 74 -15.14 -12.99 -31.85
N VAL A 75 -15.84 -11.91 -31.55
CA VAL A 75 -16.08 -10.80 -32.48
C VAL A 75 -14.86 -9.88 -32.44
N GLN A 76 -14.46 -9.34 -33.59
CA GLN A 76 -13.26 -8.50 -33.73
C GLN A 76 -13.19 -7.36 -32.69
N GLU A 77 -14.33 -6.77 -32.33
CA GLU A 77 -14.41 -5.71 -31.31
C GLU A 77 -14.06 -6.20 -29.89
N VAL A 78 -14.50 -7.41 -29.52
CA VAL A 78 -14.14 -8.03 -28.24
C VAL A 78 -12.64 -8.32 -28.19
N GLU A 79 -12.05 -8.78 -29.29
CA GLU A 79 -10.60 -9.01 -29.37
C GLU A 79 -9.80 -7.71 -29.24
N MET A 80 -10.25 -6.61 -29.85
CA MET A 80 -9.63 -5.30 -29.64
C MET A 80 -9.68 -4.86 -28.18
N LEU A 81 -10.81 -5.08 -27.50
CA LEU A 81 -10.95 -4.76 -26.07
C LEU A 81 -10.06 -5.64 -25.19
N LYS A 82 -9.89 -6.92 -25.52
CA LYS A 82 -8.94 -7.83 -24.85
C LYS A 82 -7.50 -7.33 -24.99
N CYS A 83 -7.08 -6.92 -26.19
CA CYS A 83 -5.76 -6.32 -26.41
C CYS A 83 -5.58 -5.04 -25.59
N ALA A 84 -6.56 -4.13 -25.61
CA ALA A 84 -6.51 -2.90 -24.82
C ALA A 84 -6.42 -3.18 -23.31
N LEU A 85 -7.13 -4.20 -22.83
CA LEU A 85 -7.04 -4.64 -21.43
C LEU A 85 -5.65 -5.16 -21.08
N GLN A 86 -5.02 -5.94 -21.96
CA GLN A 86 -3.66 -6.43 -21.74
C GLN A 86 -2.66 -5.28 -21.65
N GLU A 87 -2.79 -4.27 -22.51
CA GLU A 87 -1.95 -3.08 -22.45
C GLU A 87 -2.10 -2.32 -21.12
N GLU A 88 -3.34 -2.13 -20.65
CA GLU A 88 -3.60 -1.48 -19.36
C GLU A 88 -3.12 -2.33 -18.17
N MET A 89 -3.20 -3.66 -18.24
CA MET A 89 -2.62 -4.55 -17.22
C MET A 89 -1.09 -4.39 -17.11
N ILE A 90 -0.39 -4.29 -18.24
CA ILE A 90 1.07 -4.10 -18.26
C ILE A 90 1.43 -2.74 -17.62
N LYS A 91 0.71 -1.67 -17.98
CA LYS A 91 0.93 -0.35 -17.35
C LYS A 91 0.66 -0.38 -15.85
N LEU A 92 -0.43 -1.02 -15.44
CA LEU A 92 -0.81 -1.16 -14.04
C LEU A 92 0.24 -1.92 -13.24
N GLN A 93 0.89 -2.93 -13.83
CA GLN A 93 1.98 -3.65 -13.17
C GLN A 93 3.13 -2.69 -12.80
N GLY A 94 3.54 -1.82 -13.72
CA GLY A 94 4.57 -0.82 -13.44
C GLY A 94 4.17 0.15 -12.31
N HIS A 95 2.91 0.59 -12.27
CA HIS A 95 2.42 1.41 -11.17
C HIS A 95 2.39 0.66 -9.84
N ASN A 96 1.99 -0.63 -9.83
CA ASN A 96 1.99 -1.45 -8.62
C ASN A 96 3.40 -1.63 -8.04
N GLU A 97 4.42 -1.85 -8.90
CA GLU A 97 5.82 -1.93 -8.48
C GLU A 97 6.32 -0.62 -7.85
N ALA A 98 5.89 0.53 -8.40
CA ALA A 98 6.20 1.84 -7.83
C ALA A 98 5.54 2.03 -6.45
N VAL A 99 4.26 1.71 -6.31
CA VAL A 99 3.55 1.75 -5.01
C VAL A 99 4.21 0.82 -3.99
N GLU A 100 4.56 -0.41 -4.39
CA GLU A 100 5.25 -1.36 -3.51
C GLU A 100 6.60 -0.79 -3.03
N THR A 101 7.32 -0.09 -3.91
CA THR A 101 8.58 0.57 -3.57
C THR A 101 8.37 1.68 -2.53
N VAL A 102 7.34 2.51 -2.69
CA VAL A 102 6.98 3.56 -1.72
C VAL A 102 6.70 2.95 -0.34
N VAL A 103 5.85 1.92 -0.30
CA VAL A 103 5.49 1.24 0.96
C VAL A 103 6.71 0.58 1.61
N LYS A 104 7.54 -0.13 0.85
CA LYS A 104 8.77 -0.76 1.37
C LYS A 104 9.73 0.25 1.98
N ARG A 105 9.96 1.38 1.30
CA ARG A 105 10.85 2.44 1.81
C ARG A 105 10.30 3.07 3.09
N SER A 106 8.98 3.29 3.16
CA SER A 106 8.33 3.83 4.35
C SER A 106 8.52 2.89 5.55
N LEU A 107 8.32 1.57 5.33
CA LEU A 107 8.54 0.55 6.37
C LEU A 107 10.02 0.45 6.80
N GLU A 108 10.96 0.65 5.88
CA GLU A 108 12.39 0.64 6.19
C GLU A 108 12.78 1.83 7.06
N GLN A 109 12.31 3.04 6.73
CA GLN A 109 12.52 4.24 7.53
C GLN A 109 11.94 4.09 8.95
N LEU A 110 10.71 3.59 9.10
CA LEU A 110 10.12 3.29 10.41
C LEU A 110 10.97 2.33 11.25
N ARG A 111 11.56 1.31 10.62
CA ARG A 111 12.46 0.37 11.30
C ARG A 111 13.75 1.04 11.75
N GLU A 112 14.31 1.94 10.95
CA GLU A 112 15.50 2.70 11.32
C GLU A 112 15.25 3.66 12.49
N GLU A 113 14.14 4.39 12.47
CA GLU A 113 13.73 5.28 13.56
C GLU A 113 13.51 4.51 14.85
N THR A 114 12.83 3.36 14.77
CA THR A 114 12.64 2.46 15.91
C THR A 114 13.97 1.98 16.49
N ARG A 115 14.93 1.59 15.64
CA ARG A 115 16.28 1.18 16.07
C ARG A 115 17.03 2.31 16.75
N LYS A 116 16.96 3.54 16.22
CA LYS A 116 17.57 4.74 16.83
C LYS A 116 16.98 5.02 18.21
N LEU A 117 15.67 4.92 18.37
CA LEU A 117 15.00 5.08 19.67
C LEU A 117 15.42 4.00 20.68
N GLN A 118 15.57 2.75 20.23
CA GLN A 118 16.02 1.65 21.08
C GLN A 118 17.49 1.81 21.52
N SER A 119 18.40 2.17 20.60
CA SER A 119 19.81 2.38 20.92
C SER A 119 20.01 3.60 21.83
N GLY A 120 19.26 4.69 21.63
CA GLY A 120 19.26 5.85 22.53
C GLY A 120 18.75 5.53 23.95
N LYS A 121 17.75 4.65 24.09
CA LYS A 121 17.29 4.16 25.40
C LYS A 121 18.35 3.28 26.09
N GLN A 122 19.14 2.51 25.34
CA GLN A 122 20.23 1.71 25.90
C GLN A 122 21.45 2.55 26.29
N SER A 123 21.83 3.54 25.48
CA SER A 123 22.98 4.40 25.79
C SER A 123 22.73 5.26 27.04
N ASN A 124 21.53 5.82 27.22
CA ASN A 124 21.21 6.58 28.43
C ASN A 124 21.24 5.72 29.71
N ARG A 125 20.84 4.45 29.65
CA ARG A 125 20.91 3.54 30.81
C ARG A 125 22.34 3.20 31.22
N ALA A 126 23.30 3.19 30.29
CA ALA A 126 24.70 2.90 30.58
C ALA A 126 25.38 4.00 31.44
N TYR A 127 24.90 5.25 31.36
CA TYR A 127 25.44 6.38 32.13
C TYR A 127 24.66 6.72 33.41
N ILE A 128 23.43 6.21 33.57
CA ILE A 128 22.61 6.41 34.78
C ILE A 128 22.98 5.42 35.91
N GLY A 129 23.82 4.42 35.62
CA GLY A 129 24.23 3.35 36.54
C GLY A 129 25.55 3.57 37.29
N ARG A 130 25.85 4.77 37.80
CA ARG A 130 26.97 4.96 38.75
C ARG A 130 26.80 6.16 39.69
N VAL A 131 25.63 6.29 40.32
CA VAL A 131 25.55 7.09 41.55
C VAL A 131 26.27 6.29 42.65
N ARG A 132 27.46 6.74 43.05
CA ARG A 132 28.15 6.30 44.27
C ARG A 132 27.23 6.67 45.45
N SER A 133 26.52 5.70 46.01
CA SER A 133 25.85 5.85 47.30
C SER A 133 26.43 4.84 48.27
N ALA A 134 27.40 5.29 49.07
CA ALA A 134 27.70 4.78 50.40
C ALA A 134 28.75 5.71 51.07
N GLU A 135 28.45 7.00 51.22
CA GLU A 135 28.90 7.71 52.41
C GLU A 135 28.05 7.17 53.57
N GLY A 136 28.61 6.24 54.34
CA GLY A 136 27.97 5.69 55.54
C GLY A 136 27.92 6.75 56.63
N SER A 137 26.80 7.47 56.73
CA SER A 137 26.53 8.34 57.86
C SER A 137 26.33 7.49 59.13
N PHE A 138 27.01 7.89 60.19
CA PHE A 138 26.89 7.43 61.56
C PHE A 138 25.45 7.08 61.98
N ILE A 139 25.28 5.89 62.57
CA ILE A 139 24.18 5.60 63.50
C ILE A 139 24.81 5.19 64.83
N ASP A 140 24.93 6.18 65.72
CA ASP A 140 24.96 5.97 67.17
C ASP A 140 23.58 5.47 67.62
N LYS A 141 23.50 4.33 68.33
CA LYS A 141 22.73 4.13 69.59
C LYS A 141 23.19 2.87 70.36
N ARG A 142 23.89 3.11 71.48
CA ARG A 142 23.91 2.34 72.76
C ARG A 142 24.28 0.84 72.77
N ARG A 143 25.43 0.50 73.36
CA ARG A 143 25.53 -0.04 74.74
C ARG A 143 26.93 0.10 75.29
#